data_AF-A0A5E4LNG3-F1
#
_entry.id   AF-A0A5E4LNG3-F1
#
_cell.length_a   1.000
_cell.length_b   1.000
_cell.length_c   1.000
_cell.angle_alpha   90.00
_cell.angle_beta   90.00
_cell.angle_gamma   90.00
#
_symmetry.space_group_name_H-M   'P 1'
#
loop_
_entity.id
_entity.type
_entity.pdbx_description
1 polymer ?
#
loop_
_entity_poly.entity_id
_entity_poly.type
_entity_poly.pdbx_seq_one_letter_code
_entity_poly.pdbx_strand_id
1 'polypeptide(L)'
;MMDWFFSSALAVLLSVVIIYSLYASLISYHSALSPPSSELASPPSLPSGPATSQTSAAPECAEGSKTACTLASGCEGKNVCLDGKWSGCLAPLQVCVPGSQKGCTFVRNDVCGAGMSTCNACGTAWGECS
;
A
#
# COMPACT_ATOMS: atom_id res chain seq x y z
N MET A 1 49.29 -30.04 2.11
CA MET A 1 47.88 -30.41 1.85
C MET A 1 46.98 -29.96 3.02
N MET A 2 47.24 -28.79 3.62
CA MET A 2 46.50 -28.26 4.79
C MET A 2 45.96 -26.83 4.57
N ASP A 3 46.36 -26.17 3.48
CA ASP A 3 46.04 -24.76 3.19
C ASP A 3 44.59 -24.53 2.71
N TRP A 4 43.91 -25.56 2.22
CA TRP A 4 42.53 -25.47 1.73
C TRP A 4 41.48 -25.40 2.84
N PHE A 5 41.76 -25.95 4.03
CA PHE A 5 40.80 -25.95 5.15
C PHE A 5 40.78 -24.62 5.91
N PHE A 6 41.88 -23.87 5.93
CA PHE A 6 41.93 -22.56 6.57
C PHE A 6 41.16 -21.50 5.76
N SER A 7 41.13 -21.63 4.44
CA SER A 7 40.44 -20.70 3.55
C SER A 7 38.91 -20.78 3.69
N SER A 8 38.36 -22.00 3.85
CA SER A 8 36.92 -22.20 4.04
C SER A 8 36.43 -21.76 5.42
N ALA A 9 37.20 -22.00 6.48
CA ALA A 9 36.85 -21.54 7.82
C ALA A 9 36.86 -20.00 7.93
N LEU A 10 37.85 -19.34 7.32
CA LEU A 10 37.91 -17.87 7.28
C LEU A 10 36.74 -17.28 6.49
N ALA A 11 36.36 -17.90 5.36
CA ALA A 11 35.22 -17.45 4.56
C ALA A 11 33.89 -17.52 5.32
N VAL A 12 33.68 -18.57 6.13
CA VAL A 12 32.49 -18.71 6.98
C VAL A 12 32.49 -17.69 8.11
N LEU A 13 33.63 -17.42 8.73
CA LEU A 13 33.71 -16.39 9.77
C LEU A 13 33.44 -14.99 9.20
N LEU A 14 34.00 -14.68 8.04
CA LEU A 14 33.75 -13.40 7.37
C LEU A 14 32.28 -13.23 6.96
N SER A 15 31.63 -14.28 6.46
CA SER A 15 30.21 -14.21 6.09
C SER A 15 29.31 -13.97 7.31
N VAL A 16 29.59 -14.61 8.45
CA VAL A 16 28.85 -14.39 9.70
C VAL A 16 29.04 -12.95 10.20
N VAL A 17 30.27 -12.42 10.16
CA VAL A 17 30.55 -11.02 10.56
C VAL A 17 29.82 -10.02 9.67
N ILE A 18 29.80 -10.25 8.35
CA ILE A 18 29.09 -9.39 7.40
C ILE A 18 27.58 -9.41 7.68
N ILE A 19 26.98 -10.60 7.83
CA ILE A 19 25.54 -10.74 8.13
C ILE A 19 25.19 -10.04 9.44
N TYR A 20 26.00 -10.21 10.49
CA TYR A 20 25.77 -9.56 11.77
C TYR A 20 25.84 -8.02 11.67
N SER A 21 26.81 -7.51 10.90
CA SER A 21 26.98 -6.06 10.69
C SER A 21 25.81 -5.44 9.94
N LEU A 22 25.29 -6.13 8.92
CA LEU A 22 24.08 -5.71 8.20
C LEU A 22 22.85 -5.72 9.12
N TYR A 23 22.71 -6.75 9.95
CA TYR A 23 21.59 -6.86 10.90
C TYR A 23 21.60 -5.76 11.96
N ALA A 24 22.78 -5.44 12.54
CA ALA A 24 22.92 -4.36 13.51
C ALA A 24 22.59 -2.99 12.90
N SER A 25 22.98 -2.78 11.64
CA SER A 25 22.65 -1.56 10.90
C SER A 25 21.13 -1.43 10.70
N LEU A 26 20.46 -2.51 10.27
CA LEU A 26 19.01 -2.56 10.09
C LEU A 26 18.22 -2.23 11.36
N ILE A 27 18.65 -2.76 12.52
CA ILE A 27 18.02 -2.44 13.81
C ILE A 27 18.13 -0.93 14.12
N SER A 28 19.31 -0.36 13.89
CA SER A 28 19.56 1.07 14.13
C SER A 28 18.69 1.96 13.23
N TYR A 29 18.47 1.56 11.97
CA TYR A 29 17.54 2.24 11.07
C TYR A 29 16.09 2.13 11.55
N HIS A 30 15.67 0.97 12.07
CA HIS A 30 14.29 0.80 12.50
C HIS A 30 13.93 1.71 13.68
N SER A 31 14.84 1.92 14.62
CA SER A 31 14.64 2.83 15.76
C SER A 31 14.46 4.29 15.32
N ALA A 32 15.17 4.73 14.28
CA ALA A 32 15.09 6.10 13.75
C ALA A 32 13.80 6.39 12.96
N LEU A 33 13.10 5.36 12.48
CA LEU A 33 11.84 5.50 11.74
C LEU A 33 10.58 5.39 12.61
N SER A 34 10.72 5.32 13.94
CA SER A 34 9.57 5.46 14.84
C SER A 34 9.03 6.89 14.71
N PRO A 35 7.88 7.14 14.06
CA PRO A 35 7.32 8.49 14.03
C PRO A 35 7.02 8.90 15.48
N PRO A 36 7.21 10.19 15.85
CA PRO A 36 6.69 10.67 17.12
C PRO A 36 5.19 10.42 17.12
N SER A 37 4.71 9.61 18.08
CA SER A 37 3.30 9.51 18.42
C SER A 37 2.80 10.92 18.66
N SER A 38 2.14 11.49 17.64
CA SER A 38 1.45 12.76 17.77
C SER A 38 0.37 12.54 18.81
N GLU A 39 0.54 13.24 19.92
CA GLU A 39 -0.43 13.32 21.01
C GLU A 39 -1.83 13.52 20.43
N LEU A 40 -2.70 12.60 20.83
CA LEU A 40 -4.11 12.60 20.55
C LEU A 40 -4.70 13.86 21.21
N ALA A 41 -4.88 14.92 20.41
CA ALA A 41 -5.62 16.09 20.85
C ALA A 41 -7.05 15.65 21.18
N SER A 42 -7.36 15.65 22.48
CA SER A 42 -8.71 15.43 23.00
C SER A 42 -9.70 16.38 22.32
N PRO A 43 -10.80 15.88 21.72
CA PRO A 43 -11.84 16.76 21.21
C PRO A 43 -12.55 17.47 22.37
N PRO A 44 -12.92 18.75 22.21
CA PRO A 44 -13.72 19.47 23.20
C PRO A 44 -15.10 18.81 23.35
N SER A 45 -15.51 18.66 24.60
CA SER A 45 -16.82 18.19 25.03
C SER A 45 -17.94 19.04 24.39
N LEU A 46 -18.69 18.42 23.48
CA LEU A 46 -19.91 19.00 22.92
C LEU A 46 -21.06 18.99 23.95
N PRO A 47 -21.90 20.05 23.97
CA PRO A 47 -23.07 20.12 24.83
C PRO A 47 -24.14 19.10 24.42
N SER A 48 -24.69 18.41 25.41
CA SER A 48 -25.83 17.50 25.31
C SER A 48 -27.08 18.26 24.82
N GLY A 49 -27.30 18.22 23.50
CA GLY A 49 -28.57 18.59 22.88
C GLY A 49 -29.62 17.47 23.03
N PRO A 50 -30.92 17.80 22.98
CA PRO A 50 -32.00 16.85 23.22
C PRO A 50 -32.03 15.79 22.13
N ALA A 51 -32.23 14.54 22.55
CA ALA A 51 -32.39 13.38 21.68
C ALA A 51 -33.56 13.60 20.72
N THR A 52 -33.25 14.02 19.48
CA THR A 52 -34.15 13.86 18.35
C THR A 52 -34.35 12.37 18.16
N SER A 53 -35.54 11.92 18.53
CA SER A 53 -36.11 10.60 18.25
C SER A 53 -35.91 10.28 16.77
N GLN A 54 -34.86 9.50 16.46
CA GLN A 54 -34.63 9.00 15.12
C GLN A 54 -35.67 7.92 14.84
N THR A 55 -36.64 8.25 14.00
CA THR A 55 -37.42 7.27 13.27
C THR A 55 -36.45 6.31 12.60
N SER A 56 -36.39 5.09 13.12
CA SER A 56 -35.56 3.99 12.63
C SER A 56 -35.96 3.62 11.21
N ALA A 57 -35.47 4.37 10.23
CA ALA A 57 -35.44 3.95 8.85
C ALA A 57 -34.52 2.72 8.76
N ALA A 58 -34.96 1.69 8.06
CA ALA A 58 -34.14 0.51 7.82
C ALA A 58 -32.78 0.93 7.23
N PRO A 59 -31.67 0.27 7.63
CA PRO A 59 -30.36 0.59 7.10
C PRO A 59 -30.35 0.41 5.58
N GLU A 60 -29.77 1.37 4.86
CA GLU A 60 -29.71 1.36 3.39
C GLU A 60 -28.74 0.27 2.89
N CYS A 61 -27.77 -0.08 3.73
CA CYS A 61 -26.74 -1.06 3.41
C CYS A 61 -26.34 -1.87 4.65
N ALA A 62 -25.75 -3.05 4.42
CA ALA A 62 -25.20 -3.88 5.49
C ALA A 62 -23.85 -3.31 5.94
N GLU A 63 -23.63 -3.20 7.24
CA GLU A 63 -22.40 -2.64 7.81
C GLU A 63 -21.15 -3.32 7.26
N GLY A 64 -20.17 -2.53 6.81
CA GLY A 64 -18.93 -3.03 6.21
C GLY A 64 -19.06 -3.58 4.78
N SER A 65 -20.26 -3.58 4.18
CA SER A 65 -20.43 -3.91 2.77
C SER A 65 -19.74 -2.89 1.87
N LYS A 66 -19.29 -3.36 0.70
CA LYS A 66 -18.58 -2.54 -0.29
C LYS A 66 -19.29 -2.65 -1.62
N THR A 67 -19.49 -1.53 -2.29
CA THR A 67 -20.03 -1.50 -3.65
C THR A 67 -19.14 -0.68 -4.57
N ALA A 68 -19.13 -1.03 -5.86
CA ALA A 68 -18.42 -0.26 -6.87
C ALA A 68 -19.14 1.07 -7.11
N CYS A 69 -18.36 2.12 -7.36
CA CYS A 69 -18.86 3.43 -7.71
C CYS A 69 -17.92 4.10 -8.72
N THR A 70 -18.36 5.17 -9.35
CA THR A 70 -17.55 5.95 -10.28
C THR A 70 -17.31 7.33 -9.68
N LEU A 71 -16.04 7.73 -9.57
CA LEU A 71 -15.68 9.07 -9.14
C LEU A 71 -16.07 10.09 -10.20
N ALA A 72 -16.16 11.37 -9.81
CA ALA A 72 -16.39 12.47 -10.75
C ALA A 72 -15.32 12.57 -11.86
N SER A 73 -14.12 12.02 -11.61
CA SER A 73 -13.04 11.90 -12.60
C SER A 73 -13.24 10.79 -13.64
N GLY A 74 -14.28 9.96 -13.50
CA GLY A 74 -14.51 8.78 -14.34
C GLY A 74 -13.75 7.52 -13.89
N CYS A 75 -13.01 7.60 -12.78
CA CYS A 75 -12.27 6.48 -12.22
C CYS A 75 -13.16 5.55 -11.38
N GLU A 76 -12.86 4.25 -11.40
CA GLU A 76 -13.51 3.28 -10.54
C GLU A 76 -13.11 3.50 -9.07
N GLY A 77 -14.09 3.51 -8.18
CA GLY A 77 -13.92 3.63 -6.74
C GLY A 77 -14.77 2.63 -5.98
N LYS A 78 -14.79 2.77 -4.65
CA LYS A 78 -15.61 1.94 -3.76
C LYS A 78 -16.32 2.79 -2.71
N ASN A 79 -17.62 2.55 -2.54
CA ASN A 79 -18.36 3.01 -1.36
C ASN A 79 -18.28 1.92 -0.30
N VAL A 80 -18.17 2.32 0.97
CA VAL A 80 -18.23 1.44 2.13
C VAL A 80 -19.46 1.81 2.93
N CYS A 81 -20.23 0.82 3.38
CA CYS A 81 -21.33 1.07 4.29
C CYS A 81 -20.80 1.31 5.71
N LEU A 82 -21.11 2.49 6.26
CA LEU A 82 -20.75 2.90 7.62
C LEU A 82 -22.01 3.45 8.31
N ASP A 83 -22.32 2.93 9.50
CA ASP A 83 -23.52 3.29 10.27
C ASP A 83 -24.82 3.16 9.45
N GLY A 84 -24.92 2.10 8.63
CA GLY A 84 -26.07 1.82 7.78
C GLY A 84 -26.27 2.79 6.61
N LYS A 85 -25.26 3.60 6.26
CA LYS A 85 -25.26 4.53 5.11
C LYS A 85 -24.05 4.32 4.22
N TRP A 86 -24.22 4.52 2.90
CA TRP A 86 -23.08 4.50 1.99
C TRP A 86 -22.17 5.70 2.22
N SER A 87 -20.87 5.44 2.36
CA SER A 87 -19.85 6.48 2.29
C SER A 87 -19.84 7.13 0.90
N GLY A 88 -19.15 8.26 0.79
CA GLY A 88 -18.75 8.78 -0.52
C GLY A 88 -17.87 7.78 -1.29
N CYS A 89 -17.78 7.97 -2.61
CA CYS A 89 -16.97 7.15 -3.49
C CYS A 89 -15.49 7.37 -3.22
N LEU A 90 -14.86 6.39 -2.57
CA LEU A 90 -13.45 6.45 -2.22
C LEU A 90 -12.59 6.15 -3.44
N ALA A 91 -11.57 6.97 -3.65
CA ALA A 91 -10.58 6.76 -4.67
C ALA A 91 -9.83 5.43 -4.42
N PRO A 92 -9.53 4.68 -5.49
CA PRO A 92 -8.71 3.49 -5.40
C PRO A 92 -7.27 3.87 -4.99
N LEU A 93 -6.54 2.91 -4.42
CA LEU A 93 -5.14 3.11 -4.08
C LEU A 93 -4.34 3.42 -5.35
N GLN A 94 -3.55 4.49 -5.30
CA GLN A 94 -2.69 4.88 -6.39
C GLN A 94 -1.47 3.94 -6.46
N VAL A 95 -1.33 3.24 -7.59
CA VAL A 95 -0.24 2.29 -7.89
C VAL A 95 0.86 2.97 -8.71
N CYS A 96 0.50 3.95 -9.54
CA CYS A 96 1.42 4.67 -10.40
C CYS A 96 0.95 6.11 -10.65
N VAL A 97 1.86 6.96 -11.11
CA VAL A 97 1.53 8.33 -11.51
C VAL A 97 0.83 8.28 -12.88
N PRO A 98 -0.38 8.83 -13.06
CA PRO A 98 -1.07 8.82 -14.35
C PRO A 98 -0.19 9.30 -15.50
N GLY A 99 -0.14 8.53 -16.59
CA GLY A 99 0.69 8.84 -17.76
C GLY A 99 2.19 8.59 -17.59
N SER A 100 2.67 8.23 -16.39
CA SER A 100 4.06 7.78 -16.22
C SER A 100 4.31 6.48 -16.99
N GLN A 101 5.57 6.25 -17.33
CA GLN A 101 6.00 5.06 -18.05
C GLN A 101 7.02 4.27 -17.24
N LYS A 102 6.99 2.95 -17.38
CA LYS A 102 8.04 2.06 -16.85
C LYS A 102 8.48 1.06 -17.91
N GLY A 103 9.74 0.63 -17.82
CA GLY A 103 10.23 -0.50 -18.61
C GLY A 103 9.51 -1.78 -18.22
N CYS A 104 9.25 -2.63 -19.21
CA CYS A 104 8.63 -3.93 -19.03
C CYS A 104 9.17 -4.92 -20.06
N THR A 105 8.98 -6.21 -19.79
CA THR A 105 9.29 -7.29 -20.72
C THR A 105 7.99 -7.98 -21.12
N PHE A 106 7.87 -8.38 -22.37
CA PHE A 106 6.72 -9.10 -22.89
C PHE A 106 7.16 -10.30 -23.72
N VAL A 107 6.27 -11.28 -23.89
CA VAL A 107 6.49 -12.42 -24.78
C VAL A 107 5.47 -12.33 -25.90
N ARG A 108 5.95 -12.26 -27.15
CA ARG A 108 5.09 -12.27 -28.34
C ARG A 108 5.65 -13.28 -29.33
N ASN A 109 4.82 -14.23 -29.75
CA ASN A 109 5.22 -15.31 -30.67
C ASN A 109 6.50 -16.04 -30.19
N ASP A 110 6.55 -16.42 -28.91
CA ASP A 110 7.69 -17.11 -28.27
C ASP A 110 9.01 -16.31 -28.24
N VAL A 111 8.97 -15.01 -28.55
CA VAL A 111 10.13 -14.11 -28.46
C VAL A 111 9.95 -13.16 -27.27
N CYS A 112 10.97 -13.12 -26.40
CA CYS A 112 11.07 -12.14 -25.33
C CYS A 112 11.47 -10.77 -25.91
N GLY A 113 10.64 -9.76 -25.65
CA GLY A 113 10.89 -8.37 -25.99
C GLY A 113 10.98 -7.50 -24.74
N ALA A 114 11.54 -6.30 -24.91
CA ALA A 114 11.47 -5.22 -23.94
C ALA A 114 10.63 -4.08 -24.54
N GLY A 115 9.85 -3.42 -23.70
CA GLY A 115 8.96 -2.35 -24.09
C GLY A 115 8.69 -1.40 -22.93
N MET A 116 7.69 -0.56 -23.11
CA MET A 116 7.21 0.38 -22.11
C MET A 116 5.74 0.11 -21.79
N SER A 117 5.40 0.24 -20.51
CA SER A 117 4.01 0.23 -20.06
C SER A 117 3.67 1.62 -19.54
N THR A 118 2.48 2.11 -19.90
CA THR A 118 1.99 3.43 -19.49
C THR A 118 0.94 3.28 -18.40
N CYS A 119 1.08 4.06 -17.33
CA CYS A 119 0.10 4.09 -16.24
C CYS A 119 -1.22 4.70 -16.72
N ASN A 120 -2.35 4.08 -16.36
CA ASN A 120 -3.66 4.57 -16.75
C ASN A 120 -3.98 5.95 -16.13
N ALA A 121 -5.00 6.63 -16.66
CA ALA A 121 -5.40 7.97 -16.21
C ALA A 121 -5.78 8.03 -14.72
N CYS A 122 -6.24 6.89 -14.16
CA CYS A 122 -6.65 6.77 -12.77
C CYS A 122 -5.50 6.42 -11.81
N GLY A 123 -4.29 6.16 -12.31
CA GLY A 123 -3.15 5.79 -11.47
C GLY A 123 -3.27 4.40 -10.84
N THR A 124 -4.24 3.57 -11.25
CA THR A 124 -4.59 2.30 -10.58
C THR A 124 -3.91 1.08 -11.20
N ALA A 125 -3.50 1.18 -12.46
CA ALA A 125 -2.91 0.06 -13.17
C ALA A 125 -1.95 0.52 -14.26
N TRP A 126 -1.00 -0.37 -14.55
CA TRP A 126 -0.11 -0.28 -15.70
C TRP A 126 -0.81 -0.89 -16.92
N GLY A 127 -0.75 -0.20 -18.05
CA GLY A 127 -1.28 -0.69 -19.32
C GLY A 127 -0.46 -1.85 -19.89
N GLU A 128 -0.86 -2.34 -21.07
CA GLU A 128 -0.10 -3.37 -21.77
C GLU A 128 1.35 -2.93 -22.03
N CYS A 129 2.24 -3.91 -22.06
CA CYS A 129 3.63 -3.69 -22.40
C CYS A 129 3.76 -3.68 -23.93
N SER A 130 4.28 -2.59 -24.49
CA SER A 130 4.40 -2.37 -25.94
C SER A 130 5.76 -1.85 -26.33
#